data_AF-A0A5C9EZ94-F1
#
_entry.id   AF-A0A5C9EZ94-F1
#
_cell.length_a   1.000
_cell.length_b   1.000
_cell.length_c   1.000
_cell.angle_alpha   90.00
_cell.angle_beta   90.00
_cell.angle_gamma   90.00
#
_symmetry.space_group_name_H-M   'P 1'
#
loop_
_entity.id
_entity.type
_entity.pdbx_description
1 polymer ?
#
loop_
_entity_poly.entity_id
_entity_poly.type
_entity_poly.pdbx_seq_one_letter_code
_entity_poly.pdbx_strand_id
1 'polypeptide(L)'
;MELKFKVILLGPAAVGKTSLMYRYVNDTFNENYIATLGAQFLSKEITMETRSGDLLSCKLIIWDIIGQSNPHYDDLRTTFYRGSEGAFLVFDLTRKTTLDRLSGWYKQLVKVLNKKIPTILIGNKLDLIENGNDALKIKELAGEFAKEIDCGYKETSAKNGKNVNNIFLELATLLVRRAGYDVKEKKTILSDEEDSNISDTYLIRNRIRDYIKSKGFRISSELLDGKTLDTQILAILDKAIWRAKKNGRITVKSRDI
;
A
#
# COMPACT_ATOMS: atom_id res chain seq x y z
N MET A 1 -0.78 14.41 -18.58
CA MET A 1 -2.06 14.60 -17.87
C MET A 1 -2.05 13.68 -16.67
N GLU A 2 -2.48 14.15 -15.49
CA GLU A 2 -2.43 13.38 -14.24
C GLU A 2 -3.86 13.02 -13.83
N LEU A 3 -4.18 11.73 -13.76
CA LEU A 3 -5.45 11.23 -13.24
C LEU A 3 -5.31 10.96 -11.74
N LYS A 4 -6.33 11.31 -10.97
CA LYS A 4 -6.37 11.10 -9.51
C LYS A 4 -7.63 10.35 -9.18
N PHE A 5 -7.48 9.18 -8.57
CA PHE A 5 -8.63 8.36 -8.18
C PHE A 5 -8.66 8.12 -6.69
N LYS A 6 -9.83 8.37 -6.08
CA LYS A 6 -10.08 7.96 -4.70
C LYS A 6 -10.44 6.47 -4.65
N VAL A 7 -9.64 5.69 -3.93
CA VAL A 7 -9.87 4.25 -3.70
C VAL A 7 -10.14 4.01 -2.22
N ILE A 8 -11.12 3.16 -1.89
CA ILE A 8 -11.45 2.84 -0.50
C ILE A 8 -11.27 1.36 -0.18
N LEU A 9 -10.68 1.06 0.98
CA LEU A 9 -10.53 -0.29 1.51
C LEU A 9 -11.66 -0.60 2.49
N LEU A 10 -12.49 -1.61 2.19
CA LEU A 10 -13.63 -1.99 3.02
C LEU A 10 -13.49 -3.44 3.50
N GLY A 11 -14.09 -3.71 4.65
CA GLY A 11 -14.15 -5.06 5.21
C GLY A 11 -13.91 -5.08 6.73
N PRO A 12 -14.14 -6.23 7.37
CA PRO A 12 -14.05 -6.36 8.82
C PRO A 12 -12.70 -5.97 9.44
N ALA A 13 -12.67 -5.85 10.76
CA ALA A 13 -11.43 -5.62 11.50
C ALA A 13 -10.45 -6.82 11.33
N ALA A 14 -9.15 -6.52 11.40
CA ALA A 14 -8.06 -7.50 11.36
C ALA A 14 -7.99 -8.39 10.10
N VAL A 15 -8.66 -8.04 8.99
CA VAL A 15 -8.51 -8.73 7.69
C VAL A 15 -7.25 -8.29 6.92
N GLY A 16 -6.60 -7.21 7.36
CA GLY A 16 -5.34 -6.71 6.80
C GLY A 16 -5.45 -5.58 5.78
N LYS A 17 -6.52 -4.77 5.82
CA LYS A 17 -6.69 -3.56 4.97
C LYS A 17 -5.49 -2.61 5.08
N THR A 18 -5.17 -2.18 6.31
CA THR A 18 -4.02 -1.34 6.62
C THR A 18 -2.72 -1.96 6.12
N SER A 19 -2.50 -3.25 6.39
CA SER A 19 -1.31 -3.97 5.94
C SER A 19 -1.20 -4.03 4.41
N LEU A 20 -2.31 -4.18 3.68
CA LEU A 20 -2.32 -4.13 2.21
C LEU A 20 -1.96 -2.73 1.70
N MET A 21 -2.52 -1.67 2.31
CA MET A 21 -2.21 -0.29 1.95
C MET A 21 -0.71 0.00 2.14
N TYR A 22 -0.16 -0.33 3.31
CA TYR A 22 1.26 -0.13 3.62
C TYR A 22 2.18 -1.02 2.77
N ARG A 23 1.80 -2.28 2.52
CA ARG A 23 2.56 -3.16 1.62
C ARG A 23 2.60 -2.61 0.21
N TYR A 24 1.50 -2.04 -0.29
CA TYR A 24 1.48 -1.47 -1.63
C TYR A 24 2.25 -0.14 -1.73
N VAL A 25 2.05 0.76 -0.78
CA VAL A 25 2.62 2.13 -0.85
C VAL A 25 4.07 2.18 -0.38
N ASN A 26 4.38 1.50 0.73
CA ASN A 26 5.67 1.61 1.41
C ASN A 26 6.49 0.32 1.37
N ASP A 27 5.99 -0.75 0.76
CA ASP A 27 6.58 -2.09 0.81
C ASP A 27 6.90 -2.58 2.24
N THR A 28 6.06 -2.19 3.20
CA THR A 28 6.24 -2.57 4.62
C THR A 28 5.12 -3.46 5.13
N PHE A 29 5.45 -4.28 6.11
CA PHE A 29 4.50 -5.09 6.86
C PHE A 29 4.88 -5.07 8.34
N ASN A 30 3.89 -4.89 9.22
CA ASN A 30 4.06 -4.94 10.66
C ASN A 30 3.22 -6.08 11.21
N GLU A 31 3.86 -7.00 11.94
CA GLU A 31 3.19 -8.13 12.60
C GLU A 31 2.34 -7.69 13.79
N ASN A 32 2.71 -6.58 14.43
CA ASN A 32 1.94 -6.04 15.55
C ASN A 32 0.67 -5.36 15.03
N TYR A 33 -0.47 -5.98 15.32
CA TYR A 33 -1.76 -5.40 15.00
C TYR A 33 -2.03 -4.17 15.87
N ILE A 34 -2.12 -3.01 15.22
CA ILE A 34 -2.64 -1.78 15.81
C ILE A 34 -3.98 -1.51 15.13
N ALA A 35 -5.05 -1.42 15.91
CA ALA A 35 -6.37 -1.12 15.37
C ALA A 35 -6.39 0.28 14.76
N THR A 36 -6.84 0.41 13.51
CA THR A 36 -7.05 1.70 12.87
C THR A 36 -8.10 2.50 13.65
N LEU A 37 -7.68 3.61 14.23
CA LEU A 37 -8.58 4.59 14.85
C LEU A 37 -9.04 5.56 13.76
N GLY A 38 -10.31 5.46 13.34
CA GLY A 38 -10.89 6.36 12.34
C GLY A 38 -10.52 6.00 10.89
N ALA A 39 -9.94 6.96 10.15
CA ALA A 39 -9.55 6.78 8.76
C ALA A 39 -8.15 7.35 8.50
N GLN A 40 -7.40 6.66 7.64
CA GLN A 40 -6.08 7.05 7.17
C GLN A 40 -6.07 6.96 5.65
N PHE A 41 -5.24 7.77 4.99
CA PHE A 41 -4.99 7.58 3.57
C PHE A 41 -3.50 7.64 3.25
N LEU A 42 -3.12 6.93 2.20
CA LEU A 42 -1.82 7.01 1.55
C LEU A 42 -2.04 7.15 0.04
N SER A 43 -1.03 7.61 -0.70
CA SER A 43 -1.15 7.69 -2.16
C SER A 43 0.07 7.14 -2.86
N LYS A 44 -0.14 6.52 -4.03
CA LYS A 44 0.93 6.05 -4.92
C LYS A 44 0.62 6.44 -6.36
N GLU A 45 1.63 6.93 -7.05
CA GLU A 45 1.59 7.25 -8.47
C GLU A 45 2.02 6.04 -9.30
N ILE A 46 1.33 5.82 -10.42
CA ILE A 46 1.52 4.72 -11.35
C ILE A 46 1.62 5.33 -12.74
N THR A 47 2.69 5.01 -13.45
CA THR A 47 2.84 5.39 -14.86
C THR A 47 2.35 4.25 -15.74
N MET A 48 1.39 4.52 -16.61
CA MET A 48 0.82 3.56 -17.56
C MET A 48 1.08 4.00 -18.98
N GLU A 49 1.34 3.05 -19.88
CA GLU A 49 1.42 3.33 -21.30
C GLU A 49 0.04 3.14 -21.95
N THR A 50 -0.41 4.17 -22.65
CA THR A 50 -1.60 4.09 -23.51
C THR A 50 -1.29 3.27 -24.76
N ARG A 51 -2.33 2.82 -25.48
CA ARG A 51 -2.12 2.13 -26.77
C ARG A 51 -1.52 3.02 -27.85
N SER A 52 -1.69 4.35 -27.75
CA SER A 52 -1.02 5.32 -28.63
C SER A 52 0.47 5.50 -28.32
N GLY A 53 0.97 4.93 -27.23
CA GLY A 53 2.37 5.06 -26.79
C GLY A 53 2.62 6.22 -25.82
N ASP A 54 1.58 6.99 -25.48
CA ASP A 54 1.69 8.07 -24.51
C ASP A 54 1.78 7.54 -23.08
N LEU A 55 2.60 8.20 -22.26
CA LEU A 55 2.68 7.93 -20.82
C LEU A 55 1.58 8.69 -20.07
N LEU A 56 0.78 7.95 -19.32
CA LEU A 56 -0.29 8.45 -18.48
C LEU A 56 0.09 8.26 -17.01
N SER A 57 0.09 9.36 -16.24
CA SER A 57 0.25 9.27 -14.80
C SER A 57 -1.11 9.10 -14.12
N CYS A 58 -1.21 8.10 -13.26
CA CYS A 58 -2.38 7.77 -12.46
C CYS A 58 -1.99 7.71 -10.98
N LYS A 59 -2.59 8.57 -10.15
CA LYS A 59 -2.41 8.58 -8.70
C LYS A 59 -3.61 7.95 -8.00
N LEU A 60 -3.37 6.86 -7.27
CA LEU A 60 -4.35 6.28 -6.37
C LEU A 60 -4.24 6.95 -5.00
N ILE A 61 -5.34 7.48 -4.48
CA ILE A 61 -5.47 7.97 -3.10
C ILE A 61 -6.27 6.93 -2.33
N ILE A 62 -5.57 6.10 -1.57
CA ILE A 62 -6.10 4.90 -0.93
C ILE A 62 -6.51 5.22 0.49
N TRP A 63 -7.79 5.07 0.80
CA TRP A 63 -8.39 5.29 2.11
C TRP A 63 -8.54 3.96 2.84
N ASP A 64 -7.79 3.80 3.93
CA ASP A 64 -8.02 2.76 4.93
C ASP A 64 -8.97 3.29 6.01
N ILE A 65 -10.05 2.57 6.24
CA ILE A 65 -11.05 2.94 7.24
C ILE A 65 -11.16 1.87 8.31
N ILE A 66 -11.60 2.29 9.50
CA ILE A 66 -11.89 1.37 10.60
C ILE A 66 -12.87 0.27 10.17
N GLY A 67 -12.46 -0.98 10.40
CA GLY A 67 -13.25 -2.18 10.08
C GLY A 67 -14.13 -2.69 11.23
N GLN A 68 -14.16 -1.98 12.37
CA GLN A 68 -14.94 -2.39 13.53
C GLN A 68 -16.44 -2.21 13.25
N SER A 69 -17.21 -3.25 13.53
CA SER A 69 -18.66 -3.29 13.37
C SER A 69 -19.36 -2.76 14.62
N ASN A 70 -19.13 -1.48 14.97
CA ASN A 70 -19.94 -0.78 15.97
C ASN A 70 -20.85 0.22 15.23
N PRO A 71 -22.17 0.19 15.48
CA PRO A 71 -23.13 1.12 14.86
C PRO A 71 -22.74 2.60 14.95
N HIS A 72 -22.03 3.01 16.01
CA HIS A 72 -21.53 4.38 16.15
C HIS A 72 -20.49 4.78 15.09
N TYR A 73 -19.83 3.81 14.45
CA TYR A 73 -18.88 4.08 13.37
C TYR A 73 -19.54 4.02 11.99
N ASP A 74 -20.80 3.58 11.84
CA ASP A 74 -21.45 3.46 10.53
C ASP A 74 -21.59 4.84 9.86
N ASP A 75 -22.08 5.83 10.59
CA ASP A 75 -22.21 7.21 10.09
C ASP A 75 -20.84 7.82 9.75
N LEU A 76 -19.84 7.59 10.59
CA LEU A 76 -18.47 8.05 10.35
C LEU A 76 -17.88 7.43 9.07
N ARG A 77 -18.11 6.13 8.83
CA ARG A 77 -17.63 5.42 7.65
C ARG A 77 -18.27 5.94 6.36
N THR A 78 -19.57 6.25 6.36
CA THR A 78 -20.27 6.75 5.17
C THR A 78 -19.67 8.06 4.63
N THR A 79 -19.13 8.91 5.52
CA THR A 79 -18.46 10.15 5.11
C THR A 79 -17.23 9.87 4.24
N PHE A 80 -16.48 8.80 4.55
CA PHE A 80 -15.30 8.41 3.79
C PHE A 80 -15.65 7.72 2.46
N TYR A 81 -16.87 7.19 2.30
CA TYR A 81 -17.27 6.51 1.06
C TYR A 81 -17.50 7.51 -0.07
N ARG A 82 -17.95 8.72 0.26
CA ARG A 82 -18.31 9.76 -0.73
C ARG A 82 -17.12 10.10 -1.62
N GLY A 83 -17.37 10.14 -2.93
CA GLY A 83 -16.36 10.45 -3.93
C GLY A 83 -15.39 9.30 -4.23
N SER A 84 -15.55 8.11 -3.62
CA SER A 84 -14.75 6.95 -4.02
C SER A 84 -15.09 6.53 -5.45
N GLU A 85 -14.05 6.31 -6.25
CA GLU A 85 -14.13 5.91 -7.65
C GLU A 85 -13.74 4.45 -7.83
N GLY A 86 -12.95 3.88 -6.92
CA GLY A 86 -12.68 2.45 -6.84
C GLY A 86 -12.79 1.91 -5.41
N ALA A 87 -13.00 0.61 -5.27
CA ALA A 87 -13.04 -0.05 -3.97
C ALA A 87 -12.34 -1.40 -3.95
N PHE A 88 -11.84 -1.75 -2.77
CA PHE A 88 -11.44 -3.11 -2.44
C PHE A 88 -12.31 -3.65 -1.32
N LEU A 89 -12.85 -4.85 -1.51
CA LEU A 89 -13.52 -5.60 -0.45
C LEU A 89 -12.55 -6.66 0.07
N VAL A 90 -12.10 -6.52 1.31
CA VAL A 90 -11.05 -7.37 1.88
C VAL A 90 -11.63 -8.31 2.92
N PHE A 91 -11.40 -9.61 2.74
CA PHE A 91 -11.64 -10.63 3.74
C PHE A 91 -10.37 -11.41 4.05
N ASP A 92 -10.44 -12.19 5.12
CA ASP A 92 -9.37 -13.04 5.60
C ASP A 92 -9.63 -14.48 5.17
N LEU A 93 -8.73 -15.05 4.35
CA LEU A 93 -8.86 -16.41 3.82
C LEU A 93 -8.94 -17.48 4.93
N THR A 94 -8.44 -17.17 6.13
CA THR A 94 -8.50 -18.08 7.29
C THR A 94 -9.81 -18.00 8.06
N ARG A 95 -10.68 -17.02 7.76
CA ARG A 95 -11.90 -16.74 8.54
C ARG A 95 -13.09 -16.45 7.63
N LYS A 96 -13.85 -17.50 7.32
CA LYS A 96 -15.08 -17.42 6.49
C LYS A 96 -16.03 -16.30 6.91
N THR A 97 -16.24 -16.11 8.22
CA THR A 97 -17.16 -15.08 8.76
C THR A 97 -16.80 -13.66 8.31
N THR A 98 -15.56 -13.41 7.89
CA THR A 98 -15.15 -12.11 7.33
C THR A 98 -15.64 -11.89 5.91
N LEU A 99 -15.76 -12.95 5.11
CA LEU A 99 -16.37 -12.94 3.78
C LEU A 99 -17.88 -12.71 3.86
N ASP A 100 -18.57 -13.44 4.74
CA ASP A 100 -20.04 -13.36 4.90
C ASP A 100 -20.51 -11.91 5.19
N ARG A 101 -19.67 -11.13 5.89
CA ARG A 101 -19.95 -9.74 6.25
C ARG A 101 -19.77 -8.75 5.09
N LEU A 102 -19.05 -9.10 4.02
CA LEU A 102 -18.73 -8.18 2.91
C LEU A 102 -19.97 -7.72 2.13
N SER A 103 -21.03 -8.52 2.11
CA SER A 103 -22.31 -8.14 1.50
C SER A 103 -22.86 -6.83 2.10
N GLY A 104 -22.75 -6.65 3.42
CA GLY A 104 -23.17 -5.42 4.11
C GLY A 104 -22.31 -4.21 3.72
N TRP A 105 -20.98 -4.40 3.68
CA TRP A 105 -20.03 -3.35 3.27
C TRP A 105 -20.29 -2.88 1.84
N TYR A 106 -20.50 -3.81 0.90
CA TYR A 106 -20.80 -3.48 -0.49
C TYR A 106 -22.14 -2.76 -0.64
N LYS A 107 -23.20 -3.24 0.02
CA LYS A 107 -24.51 -2.59 0.00
C LYS A 107 -24.45 -1.16 0.55
N GLN A 108 -23.71 -0.93 1.64
CA GLN A 108 -23.49 0.41 2.19
C GLN A 108 -22.73 1.31 1.19
N LEU A 109 -21.67 0.79 0.56
CA LEU A 109 -20.91 1.53 -0.47
C LEU A 109 -21.80 2.00 -1.62
N VAL A 110 -22.55 1.08 -2.23
CA VAL A 110 -23.44 1.37 -3.35
C VAL A 110 -24.53 2.34 -2.94
N LYS A 111 -25.11 2.18 -1.74
CA LYS A 111 -26.13 3.09 -1.20
C LYS A 111 -25.61 4.52 -1.05
N VAL A 112 -24.41 4.70 -0.49
CA VAL A 112 -23.83 6.04 -0.27
C VAL A 112 -23.44 6.72 -1.59
N LEU A 113 -22.93 5.95 -2.55
CA LEU A 113 -22.49 6.48 -3.84
C LEU A 113 -23.61 6.64 -4.87
N ASN A 114 -24.76 6.00 -4.63
CA ASN A 114 -25.87 5.88 -5.57
C ASN A 114 -25.44 5.35 -6.96
N LYS A 115 -24.38 4.53 -6.99
CA LYS A 115 -23.84 3.90 -8.21
C LYS A 115 -22.91 2.73 -7.87
N LYS A 116 -22.73 1.81 -8.80
CA LYS A 116 -21.63 0.83 -8.77
C LYS A 116 -20.34 1.48 -9.25
N ILE A 117 -19.24 1.14 -8.58
CA ILE A 117 -17.88 1.55 -8.94
C ILE A 117 -16.99 0.32 -9.17
N PRO A 118 -15.92 0.41 -9.98
CA PRO A 118 -14.91 -0.64 -10.07
C PRO A 118 -14.51 -1.14 -8.69
N THR A 119 -14.71 -2.44 -8.47
CA THR A 119 -14.49 -3.09 -7.19
C THR A 119 -13.70 -4.36 -7.42
N ILE A 120 -12.80 -4.72 -6.51
CA ILE A 120 -12.10 -6.01 -6.51
C ILE A 120 -12.25 -6.65 -5.14
N LEU A 121 -12.66 -7.91 -5.12
CA LEU A 121 -12.68 -8.76 -3.94
C LEU A 121 -11.28 -9.31 -3.67
N ILE A 122 -10.82 -9.19 -2.43
CA ILE A 122 -9.50 -9.62 -1.98
C ILE A 122 -9.65 -10.65 -0.86
N GLY A 123 -9.16 -11.86 -1.11
CA GLY A 123 -8.88 -12.84 -0.07
C GLY A 123 -7.46 -12.65 0.43
N ASN A 124 -7.29 -12.03 1.59
CA ASN A 124 -5.97 -11.73 2.15
C ASN A 124 -5.49 -12.84 3.11
N LYS A 125 -4.21 -12.76 3.51
CA LYS A 125 -3.51 -13.73 4.37
C LYS A 125 -3.32 -15.10 3.72
N LEU A 126 -3.09 -15.10 2.41
CA LEU A 126 -2.79 -16.32 1.65
C LEU A 126 -1.58 -17.07 2.20
N ASP A 127 -0.65 -16.40 2.87
CA ASP A 127 0.50 -16.99 3.55
C ASP A 127 0.13 -17.94 4.71
N LEU A 128 -1.07 -17.81 5.27
CA LEU A 128 -1.57 -18.67 6.34
C LEU A 128 -2.43 -19.83 5.84
N ILE A 129 -2.62 -19.94 4.53
CA ILE A 129 -3.46 -20.98 3.94
C ILE A 129 -2.64 -22.23 3.69
N GLU A 130 -2.97 -23.26 4.45
CA GLU A 130 -2.53 -24.62 4.21
C GLU A 130 -3.44 -25.28 3.16
N ASN A 131 -2.91 -26.25 2.42
CA ASN A 131 -3.67 -27.01 1.42
C ASN A 131 -4.66 -27.93 2.15
N GLY A 132 -5.85 -27.41 2.45
CA GLY A 132 -6.92 -28.14 3.13
C GLY A 132 -8.31 -27.79 2.56
N ASN A 133 -9.28 -28.68 2.82
CA ASN A 133 -10.64 -28.57 2.28
C ASN A 133 -11.38 -27.28 2.70
N ASP A 134 -11.11 -26.76 3.90
CA ASP A 134 -11.78 -25.55 4.40
C ASP A 134 -11.37 -24.29 3.63
N ALA A 135 -10.09 -24.18 3.27
CA ALA A 135 -9.59 -23.05 2.49
C ALA A 135 -10.14 -23.07 1.05
N LEU A 136 -10.26 -24.26 0.45
CA LEU A 136 -10.88 -24.42 -0.88
C LEU A 136 -12.33 -23.96 -0.87
N LYS A 137 -13.11 -24.36 0.14
CA LYS A 137 -14.51 -23.96 0.28
C LYS A 137 -14.69 -22.44 0.44
N ILE A 138 -13.80 -21.78 1.20
CA ILE A 138 -13.85 -20.31 1.34
C ILE A 138 -13.56 -19.62 0.00
N LYS A 139 -12.60 -20.13 -0.78
CA LYS A 139 -12.24 -19.58 -2.10
C LYS A 139 -13.37 -19.74 -3.12
N GLU A 140 -14.05 -20.89 -3.11
CA GLU A 140 -15.22 -21.14 -3.96
C GLU A 140 -16.35 -20.15 -3.65
N LEU A 141 -16.71 -20.00 -2.38
CA LEU A 141 -17.73 -19.04 -1.93
C LEU A 141 -17.34 -17.59 -2.28
N ALA A 142 -16.05 -17.25 -2.18
CA ALA A 142 -15.57 -15.93 -2.58
C ALA A 142 -15.74 -15.71 -4.10
N GLY A 143 -15.50 -16.74 -4.92
CA GLY A 143 -15.74 -16.70 -6.35
C GLY A 143 -17.22 -16.53 -6.71
N GLU A 144 -18.12 -17.19 -5.99
CA GLU A 144 -19.57 -17.00 -6.13
C GLU A 144 -20.00 -15.58 -5.77
N PHE A 145 -19.53 -15.07 -4.63
CA PHE A 145 -19.82 -13.70 -4.20
C PHE A 145 -19.30 -12.66 -5.19
N ALA A 146 -18.08 -12.85 -5.72
CA ALA A 146 -17.51 -11.95 -6.73
C ALA A 146 -18.35 -11.91 -8.02
N LYS A 147 -18.90 -13.05 -8.46
CA LYS A 147 -19.85 -13.12 -9.58
C LYS A 147 -21.16 -12.41 -9.26
N GLU A 148 -21.70 -12.59 -8.06
CA GLU A 148 -22.94 -11.95 -7.62
C GLU A 148 -22.85 -10.42 -7.70
N ILE A 149 -21.72 -9.84 -7.29
CA ILE A 149 -21.52 -8.38 -7.29
C ILE A 149 -20.83 -7.84 -8.56
N ASP A 150 -20.57 -8.69 -9.54
CA ASP A 150 -19.89 -8.38 -10.80
C ASP A 150 -18.53 -7.69 -10.60
N CYS A 151 -17.63 -8.39 -9.90
CA CYS A 151 -16.30 -7.88 -9.58
C CYS A 151 -15.19 -8.93 -9.78
N GLY A 152 -13.94 -8.47 -9.92
CA GLY A 152 -12.78 -9.36 -9.91
C GLY A 152 -12.53 -9.97 -8.52
N TYR A 153 -11.90 -11.14 -8.45
CA TYR A 153 -11.46 -11.78 -7.22
C TYR A 153 -9.98 -12.16 -7.30
N LYS A 154 -9.20 -11.80 -6.28
CA LYS A 154 -7.79 -12.15 -6.15
C LYS A 154 -7.42 -12.53 -4.72
N GLU A 155 -6.50 -13.48 -4.61
CA GLU A 155 -5.88 -13.85 -3.35
C GLU A 155 -4.56 -13.09 -3.16
N THR A 156 -4.33 -12.56 -1.96
CA THR A 156 -3.14 -11.78 -1.62
C THR A 156 -2.53 -12.19 -0.29
N SER A 157 -1.26 -11.81 -0.10
CA SER A 157 -0.67 -11.76 1.23
C SER A 157 0.05 -10.43 1.40
N ALA A 158 -0.44 -9.62 2.35
CA ALA A 158 0.28 -8.42 2.77
C ALA A 158 1.63 -8.75 3.45
N LYS A 159 1.75 -9.94 4.06
CA LYS A 159 2.97 -10.38 4.75
C LYS A 159 4.13 -10.53 3.77
N ASN A 160 3.95 -11.30 2.70
CA ASN A 160 4.99 -11.59 1.71
C ASN A 160 4.86 -10.81 0.40
N GLY A 161 3.87 -9.91 0.27
CA GLY A 161 3.65 -9.07 -0.91
C GLY A 161 2.96 -9.77 -2.09
N LYS A 162 2.63 -11.06 -1.98
CA LYS A 162 2.03 -11.83 -3.08
C LYS A 162 0.74 -11.18 -3.59
N ASN A 163 0.73 -10.92 -4.89
CA ASN A 163 -0.35 -10.27 -5.66
C ASN A 163 -0.72 -8.84 -5.23
N VAL A 164 -0.02 -8.22 -4.26
CA VAL A 164 -0.41 -6.88 -3.78
C VAL A 164 -0.26 -5.83 -4.89
N ASN A 165 0.89 -5.73 -5.55
CA ASN A 165 1.03 -4.77 -6.66
C ASN A 165 0.03 -5.03 -7.80
N ASN A 166 -0.23 -6.32 -8.10
CA ASN A 166 -1.11 -6.73 -9.18
C ASN A 166 -2.56 -6.24 -8.99
N ILE A 167 -3.12 -6.35 -7.78
CA ILE A 167 -4.51 -5.95 -7.52
C ILE A 167 -4.71 -4.43 -7.61
N PHE A 168 -3.73 -3.63 -7.15
CA PHE A 168 -3.80 -2.18 -7.22
C PHE A 168 -3.61 -1.70 -8.66
N LEU A 169 -2.73 -2.36 -9.41
CA LEU A 169 -2.58 -2.09 -10.83
C LEU A 169 -3.84 -2.45 -11.62
N GLU A 170 -4.45 -3.60 -11.34
CA GLU A 170 -5.70 -4.05 -11.97
C GLU A 170 -6.82 -3.04 -11.73
N LEU A 171 -7.01 -2.58 -10.49
CA LEU A 171 -7.99 -1.54 -10.18
C LEU A 171 -7.66 -0.23 -10.89
N ALA A 172 -6.41 0.21 -10.89
CA ALA A 172 -5.99 1.42 -11.59
C ALA A 172 -6.30 1.34 -13.10
N THR A 173 -6.03 0.20 -13.74
CA THR A 173 -6.34 -0.03 -15.15
C THR A 173 -7.84 0.08 -15.42
N LEU A 174 -8.68 -0.50 -14.55
CA LEU A 174 -10.14 -0.38 -14.67
C LEU A 174 -10.60 1.09 -14.55
N LEU A 175 -10.03 1.84 -13.62
CA LEU A 175 -10.36 3.26 -13.39
C LEU A 175 -9.94 4.14 -14.57
N VAL A 176 -8.71 3.96 -15.06
CA VAL A 176 -8.17 4.67 -16.22
C VAL A 176 -9.00 4.40 -17.48
N ARG A 177 -9.38 3.15 -17.72
CA ARG A 177 -10.29 2.79 -18.84
C ARG A 177 -11.64 3.46 -18.70
N ARG A 178 -12.20 3.48 -17.49
CA ARG A 178 -13.47 4.16 -17.21
C ARG A 178 -13.39 5.68 -17.40
N ALA A 179 -12.21 6.27 -17.23
CA ALA A 179 -11.94 7.68 -17.53
C ALA A 179 -11.73 7.95 -19.04
N GLY A 180 -11.83 6.93 -19.90
CA GLY A 180 -11.79 7.09 -21.37
C GLY A 180 -10.42 6.84 -22.00
N TYR A 181 -9.44 6.30 -21.26
CA TYR A 181 -8.10 6.03 -21.79
C TYR A 181 -7.91 4.54 -22.10
N ASP A 182 -7.50 4.23 -23.32
CA ASP A 182 -7.13 2.87 -23.71
C ASP A 182 -5.66 2.60 -23.32
N VAL A 183 -5.48 1.81 -22.26
CA VAL A 183 -4.16 1.38 -21.76
C VAL A 183 -3.88 -0.08 -22.09
N LYS A 184 -2.61 -0.39 -22.39
CA LYS A 184 -2.16 -1.74 -22.73
C LYS A 184 -2.41 -2.70 -21.55
N GLU A 185 -2.89 -3.90 -21.84
CA GLU A 185 -2.89 -4.98 -20.84
C GLU A 185 -1.48 -5.54 -20.72
N LYS A 186 -0.99 -5.69 -19.48
CA LYS A 186 0.30 -6.34 -19.18
C LYS A 186 1.50 -5.72 -19.93
N LYS A 187 1.77 -4.45 -19.65
CA LYS A 187 3.14 -3.92 -19.52
C LYS A 187 3.00 -2.51 -18.97
N THR A 188 2.81 -2.43 -17.66
CA THR A 188 3.20 -1.21 -16.97
C THR A 188 4.71 -1.20 -17.02
N ILE A 189 5.32 -0.11 -17.45
CA ILE A 189 6.65 0.24 -17.00
C ILE A 189 6.47 0.51 -15.50
N LEU A 190 6.32 -0.55 -14.71
CA LEU A 190 6.89 -0.53 -13.39
C LEU A 190 8.36 -0.26 -13.69
N SER A 191 8.98 0.65 -12.96
CA SER A 191 10.43 0.63 -12.87
C SER A 191 10.81 -0.75 -12.33
N ASP A 192 10.97 -1.71 -13.23
CA ASP A 192 11.55 -3.02 -12.99
C ASP A 192 13.01 -2.75 -12.68
N GLU A 193 13.29 -2.50 -11.40
CA GLU A 193 14.42 -3.14 -10.76
C GLU A 193 13.88 -3.89 -9.54
N GLU A 194 13.98 -5.22 -9.63
CA GLU A 194 13.84 -6.16 -8.52
C GLU A 194 14.76 -5.72 -7.36
N ASP A 195 14.20 -5.47 -6.17
CA ASP A 195 14.76 -5.84 -4.85
C ASP A 195 13.99 -5.15 -3.71
N SER A 196 12.81 -5.70 -3.42
CA SER A 196 11.94 -5.32 -2.30
C SER A 196 12.52 -5.78 -0.96
N ASN A 197 13.25 -4.88 -0.29
CA ASN A 197 13.49 -4.69 1.16
C ASN A 197 14.95 -4.52 1.64
N ILE A 198 15.97 -4.66 0.79
CA ILE A 198 17.34 -4.22 1.13
C ILE A 198 17.55 -2.76 0.67
N SER A 199 16.88 -2.34 -0.41
CA SER A 199 17.19 -1.13 -1.16
C SER A 199 17.05 0.17 -0.35
N ASP A 200 15.90 0.57 0.19
CA ASP A 200 15.78 1.93 0.75
C ASP A 200 16.70 2.21 1.96
N THR A 201 16.87 1.25 2.87
CA THR A 201 17.79 1.45 4.01
C THR A 201 19.26 1.35 3.59
N TYR A 202 19.60 0.49 2.62
CA TYR A 202 20.96 0.33 2.10
C TYR A 202 21.37 1.49 1.16
N LEU A 203 20.47 1.97 0.29
CA LEU A 203 20.66 3.13 -0.59
C LEU A 203 20.82 4.40 0.24
N ILE A 204 19.98 4.61 1.26
CA ILE A 204 20.12 5.78 2.16
C ILE A 204 21.46 5.71 2.91
N ARG A 205 21.82 4.54 3.47
CA ARG A 205 23.12 4.33 4.14
C ARG A 205 24.31 4.54 3.21
N ASN A 206 24.24 4.10 1.96
CA ASN A 206 25.29 4.30 0.95
C ASN A 206 25.38 5.76 0.50
N ARG A 207 24.26 6.43 0.22
CA ARG A 207 24.23 7.87 -0.13
C ARG A 207 24.82 8.74 0.98
N ILE A 208 24.53 8.44 2.25
CA ILE A 208 25.14 9.12 3.40
C ILE A 208 26.65 8.83 3.46
N ARG A 209 27.04 7.56 3.29
CA ARG A 209 28.43 7.13 3.32
C ARG A 209 29.25 7.79 2.21
N ASP A 210 28.71 7.87 1.00
CA ASP A 210 29.36 8.46 -0.17
C ASP A 210 29.42 9.98 -0.07
N TYR A 211 28.38 10.61 0.47
CA TYR A 211 28.41 12.04 0.78
C TYR A 211 29.47 12.40 1.83
N ILE A 212 29.57 11.64 2.94
CA ILE A 212 30.59 11.88 3.97
C ILE A 212 32.00 11.61 3.41
N LYS A 213 32.17 10.57 2.58
CA LYS A 213 33.43 10.26 1.89
C LYS A 213 33.83 11.34 0.88
N SER A 214 32.89 11.87 0.09
CA SER A 214 33.18 12.92 -0.88
C SER A 214 33.64 14.23 -0.22
N LYS A 215 33.29 14.44 1.05
CA LYS A 215 33.82 15.52 1.89
C LYS A 215 35.16 15.19 2.57
N GLY A 216 35.70 13.97 2.39
CA GLY A 216 36.97 13.51 2.95
C GLY A 216 36.87 12.87 4.35
N PHE A 217 35.67 12.48 4.80
CA PHE A 217 35.44 11.92 6.14
C PHE A 217 34.96 10.46 6.09
N ARG A 218 34.96 9.78 7.24
CA ARG A 218 34.41 8.42 7.46
C ARG A 218 33.24 8.47 8.45
N ILE A 219 32.39 7.44 8.47
CA ILE A 219 31.22 7.33 9.38
C ILE A 219 31.37 6.10 10.28
N SER A 220 31.03 6.21 11.56
CA SER A 220 31.03 5.06 12.49
C SER A 220 29.84 4.12 12.24
N SER A 221 30.05 2.82 12.45
CA SER A 221 29.00 1.79 12.28
C SER A 221 27.76 2.04 13.14
N GLU A 222 27.95 2.52 14.37
CA GLU A 222 26.87 2.84 15.33
C GLU A 222 25.87 3.91 14.85
N LEU A 223 26.25 4.75 13.87
CA LEU A 223 25.38 5.80 13.32
C LEU A 223 24.31 5.24 12.37
N LEU A 224 24.56 4.04 11.83
CA LEU A 224 23.78 3.47 10.75
C LEU A 224 22.63 2.59 11.25
N ASP A 225 22.51 2.36 12.57
CA ASP A 225 21.57 1.43 13.19
C ASP A 225 20.32 2.10 13.83
N GLY A 226 20.09 3.40 13.57
CA GLY A 226 19.00 4.18 14.19
C GLY A 226 17.88 4.61 13.24
N LYS A 227 16.63 4.49 13.72
CA LYS A 227 15.38 4.97 13.10
C LYS A 227 15.27 6.50 13.12
N THR A 228 15.87 7.21 12.19
CA THR A 228 15.33 8.49 11.68
C THR A 228 16.25 8.98 10.60
N LEU A 229 15.82 8.97 9.34
CA LEU A 229 16.47 9.72 8.28
C LEU A 229 15.42 10.07 7.23
N ASP A 230 14.84 11.27 7.40
CA ASP A 230 14.05 11.97 6.38
C ASP A 230 14.80 13.27 5.96
N THR A 231 14.49 13.81 4.78
CA THR A 231 15.11 14.90 3.97
C THR A 231 15.83 16.09 4.63
N GLN A 232 15.83 16.26 5.96
CA GLN A 232 16.62 17.23 6.73
C GLN A 232 18.08 16.77 7.01
N ILE A 233 18.46 15.56 6.60
CA ILE A 233 19.73 14.90 6.93
C ILE A 233 20.98 15.63 6.43
N LEU A 234 20.98 16.17 5.21
CA LEU A 234 22.22 16.73 4.62
C LEU A 234 22.74 17.91 5.45
N ALA A 235 21.83 18.77 5.93
CA ALA A 235 22.17 19.90 6.80
C ALA A 235 22.70 19.44 8.18
N ILE A 236 22.11 18.37 8.73
CA ILE A 236 22.57 17.76 9.99
C ILE A 236 23.97 17.14 9.80
N LEU A 237 24.20 16.47 8.67
CA LEU A 237 25.49 15.86 8.34
C LEU A 237 26.58 16.89 8.06
N ASP A 238 26.28 18.00 7.37
CA ASP A 238 27.24 19.10 7.19
C ASP A 238 27.69 19.67 8.55
N LYS A 239 26.76 19.84 9.50
CA LYS A 239 27.05 20.30 10.87
C LYS A 239 27.88 19.27 11.65
N ALA A 240 27.59 17.99 11.48
CA ALA A 240 28.33 16.89 12.10
C ALA A 240 29.77 16.78 11.55
N ILE A 241 29.95 16.93 10.23
CA ILE A 241 31.27 16.98 9.57
C ILE A 241 32.07 18.17 10.09
N TRP A 242 31.44 19.35 10.20
CA TRP A 242 32.09 20.52 10.76
C TRP A 242 32.57 20.30 12.21
N ARG A 243 31.72 19.70 13.06
CA ARG A 243 32.09 19.34 14.45
C ARG A 243 33.22 18.32 14.52
N ALA A 244 33.24 17.32 13.63
CA ALA A 244 34.33 16.35 13.55
C ALA A 244 35.65 17.04 13.18
N LYS A 245 35.63 17.91 12.15
CA LYS A 245 36.79 18.69 11.69
C LYS A 245 37.34 19.60 12.79
N LYS A 246 36.48 20.32 13.51
CA LYS A 246 36.87 21.21 14.62
C LYS A 246 37.61 20.45 15.73
N ASN A 247 37.29 19.17 15.92
CA ASN A 247 37.93 18.30 16.90
C ASN A 247 39.13 17.53 16.34
N GLY A 248 39.65 17.90 15.16
CA GLY A 248 40.79 17.21 14.52
C GLY A 248 40.50 15.77 14.07
N ARG A 249 39.22 15.39 13.96
CA ARG A 249 38.80 14.02 13.61
C ARG A 249 38.37 13.93 12.16
N ILE A 250 38.72 12.82 11.51
CA ILE A 250 38.28 12.49 10.14
C ILE A 250 37.11 11.49 10.10
N THR A 251 36.53 11.17 11.26
CA THR A 251 35.40 10.24 11.41
C THR A 251 34.25 10.92 12.17
N VAL A 252 33.05 10.87 11.59
CA VAL A 252 31.79 11.34 12.16
C VAL A 252 31.16 10.23 13.01
N LYS A 253 30.78 10.57 14.26
CA LYS A 253 30.20 9.67 15.27
C LYS A 253 28.81 10.14 15.71
N SER A 254 28.05 9.30 16.42
CA SER A 254 26.63 9.56 16.71
C SER A 254 26.44 10.83 17.54
N ARG A 255 27.41 11.13 18.41
CA ARG A 255 27.50 12.37 19.20
C ARG A 255 27.74 13.65 18.40
N ASP A 256 28.10 13.56 17.12
CA ASP A 256 28.38 14.71 16.26
C ASP A 256 27.13 15.24 15.54
N ILE A 257 26.08 14.41 15.39
CA ILE A 257 24.73 14.81 14.99
C ILE A 257 24.09 15.57 16.15
#